data_AF-A0A4Z0BLV5-F1
#
_entry.id   AF-A0A4Z0BLV5-F1
#
_cell.length_a   1.000
_cell.length_b   1.000
_cell.length_c   1.000
_cell.angle_alpha   90.00
_cell.angle_beta   90.00
_cell.angle_gamma   90.00
#
_symmetry.space_group_name_H-M   'P 1'
#
loop_
_entity.id
_entity.type
_entity.pdbx_description
1 polymer ?
#
loop_
_entity_poly.entity_id
_entity_poly.type
_entity_poly.pdbx_seq_one_letter_code
_entity_poly.pdbx_strand_id
1 'polypeptide(L)'
;MNKVKTTELSRPFGQFWPVSVLWEGDGALFPSEQSARWALRAIKRRLAEAGALAYHRGRLQVDPKKVAEIAHELAIEKARQRYSA
;
A
#
# COMPACT_ATOMS: atom_id res chain seq x y z
N MET A 1 25.94 11.81 -9.06
CA MET A 1 25.78 10.41 -8.56
C MET A 1 24.58 9.79 -9.23
N ASN A 2 24.77 8.62 -9.82
CA ASN A 2 23.90 8.03 -10.83
C ASN A 2 22.71 7.22 -10.26
N LYS A 3 21.58 7.33 -10.97
CA LYS A 3 20.53 6.33 -11.25
C LYS A 3 19.62 5.84 -10.11
N VAL A 4 18.35 6.27 -10.16
CA VAL A 4 17.22 5.33 -10.09
C VAL A 4 16.24 5.66 -11.22
N LYS A 5 15.84 4.63 -11.95
CA LYS A 5 15.09 4.65 -13.20
C LYS A 5 13.63 5.08 -12.94
N THR A 6 13.24 6.27 -13.38
CA THR A 6 11.84 6.73 -13.37
C THR A 6 10.94 5.98 -14.39
N THR A 7 11.47 5.01 -15.14
CA THR A 7 10.86 4.64 -16.44
C THR A 7 10.01 3.37 -16.47
N GLU A 8 9.83 2.61 -15.37
CA GLU A 8 8.94 1.44 -15.41
C GLU A 8 8.15 1.19 -14.11
N LEU A 9 7.50 2.22 -13.57
CA LEU A 9 6.25 1.96 -12.84
C LEU A 9 5.31 1.34 -13.87
N SER A 10 5.21 0.01 -13.90
CA SER A 10 4.38 -0.71 -14.87
C SER A 10 3.01 -0.05 -14.94
N ARG A 11 2.54 0.25 -16.15
CA ARG A 11 1.28 0.98 -16.34
C ARG A 11 0.18 0.41 -15.44
N PRO A 12 -0.63 1.27 -14.80
CA PRO A 12 -1.70 0.82 -13.95
C PRO A 12 -2.64 -0.11 -14.74
N PHE A 13 -3.05 -1.21 -14.10
CA PHE A 13 -4.14 -2.04 -14.61
C PHE A 13 -5.44 -1.53 -13.98
N GLY A 14 -6.08 -0.59 -14.66
CA GLY A 14 -7.22 0.14 -14.08
C GLY A 14 -6.79 0.93 -12.84
N GLN A 15 -7.34 0.58 -11.67
CA GLN A 15 -7.03 1.20 -10.38
C GLN A 15 -5.84 0.54 -9.64
N PHE A 16 -5.24 -0.52 -10.19
CA PHE A 16 -4.17 -1.27 -9.54
C PHE A 16 -2.78 -0.89 -10.06
N TRP A 17 -1.89 -0.61 -9.12
CA TRP A 17 -0.53 -0.14 -9.33
C TRP A 17 0.49 -1.14 -8.78
N PRO A 18 1.76 -1.08 -9.21
CA PRO A 18 2.84 -1.79 -8.54
C PRO A 18 2.85 -1.49 -7.05
N VAL A 19 3.12 -2.51 -6.23
CA VAL A 19 3.26 -2.34 -4.77
C VAL A 19 4.29 -1.26 -4.41
N SER A 20 5.29 -1.01 -5.27
CA SER A 20 6.31 0.01 -5.02
C SER A 20 5.80 1.44 -4.96
N VAL A 21 4.63 1.73 -5.55
CA VAL A 21 3.97 3.04 -5.45
C VAL A 21 3.67 3.45 -4.00
N LEU A 22 3.65 2.48 -3.08
CA LEU A 22 3.41 2.73 -1.67
C LEU A 22 4.60 3.42 -0.97
N TRP A 23 5.82 3.35 -1.53
CA TRP A 23 7.03 3.97 -0.95
C TRP A 23 7.90 4.71 -1.97
N GLU A 24 7.54 4.70 -3.25
CA GLU A 24 8.25 5.39 -4.33
C GLU A 24 7.37 6.51 -4.90
N GLY A 25 7.97 7.69 -5.10
CA GLY A 25 7.33 8.83 -5.75
C GLY A 25 6.74 9.87 -4.80
N ASP A 26 6.28 10.99 -5.37
CA ASP A 26 5.58 12.04 -4.64
C ASP A 26 4.20 11.54 -4.18
N GLY A 27 3.93 11.64 -2.88
CA GLY A 27 2.70 11.12 -2.27
C GLY A 27 2.77 9.68 -1.78
N ALA A 28 3.98 9.13 -1.61
CA ALA A 28 4.19 7.82 -1.00
C ALA A 28 3.48 7.70 0.37
N LEU A 29 2.71 6.61 0.53
CA LEU A 29 1.96 6.33 1.76
C LEU A 29 2.86 5.92 2.92
N PHE A 30 4.03 5.36 2.62
CA PHE A 30 4.98 4.87 3.60
C PHE A 30 6.36 5.44 3.34
N PRO A 31 7.15 5.67 4.40
CA PRO A 31 8.48 6.27 4.28
C PRO A 31 9.54 5.31 3.70
N SER A 32 9.25 4.01 3.63
CA SER A 32 10.18 3.01 3.11
C SER A 32 9.46 1.74 2.63
N GLU A 33 10.15 0.96 1.80
CA GLU A 33 9.69 -0.37 1.38
C GLU A 33 9.40 -1.28 2.59
N GLN A 34 10.29 -1.27 3.59
CA GLN A 34 10.14 -2.13 4.76
C GLN A 34 8.86 -1.79 5.53
N SER A 35 8.61 -0.49 5.75
CA SER A 35 7.38 0.00 6.39
C SER A 35 6.14 -0.42 5.61
N ALA A 36 6.14 -0.26 4.29
CA ALA A 36 5.03 -0.66 3.43
C ALA A 36 4.76 -2.17 3.50
N ARG A 37 5.81 -3.00 3.39
CA ARG A 37 5.67 -4.46 3.47
C ARG A 37 5.16 -4.91 4.83
N TRP A 38 5.62 -4.29 5.90
CA TRP A 38 5.15 -4.60 7.25
C TRP A 38 3.68 -4.23 7.43
N ALA A 39 3.29 -3.04 6.98
CA ALA A 39 1.89 -2.61 6.96
C ALA A 39 1.02 -3.57 6.16
N LEU A 40 1.37 -3.85 4.90
CA LEU A 40 0.64 -4.78 4.04
C LEU A 40 0.47 -6.17 4.68
N ARG A 41 1.49 -6.70 5.38
CA ARG A 41 1.38 -7.97 6.11
C ARG A 41 0.40 -7.88 7.27
N ALA A 42 0.48 -6.82 8.07
CA ALA A 42 -0.37 -6.63 9.24
C ALA A 42 -1.86 -6.51 8.86
N ILE A 43 -2.16 -5.98 7.68
CA ILE A 43 -3.53 -5.65 7.26
C ILE A 43 -3.99 -6.46 6.03
N LYS A 44 -3.21 -7.48 5.65
CA LYS A 44 -3.38 -8.26 4.41
C LYS A 44 -4.79 -8.77 4.19
N ARG A 45 -5.40 -9.35 5.24
CA ARG A 45 -6.74 -9.95 5.16
C ARG A 45 -7.79 -8.89 4.82
N ARG A 46 -7.77 -7.77 5.54
CA ARG A 46 -8.67 -6.62 5.32
C ARG A 46 -8.50 -6.02 3.93
N LEU A 47 -7.26 -5.89 3.46
CA LEU A 47 -6.97 -5.44 2.09
C LEU A 47 -7.51 -6.40 1.03
N ALA A 48 -7.43 -7.71 1.26
CA ALA A 48 -7.99 -8.71 0.34
C ALA A 48 -9.52 -8.66 0.32
N GLU A 49 -10.16 -8.60 1.48
CA GLU A 49 -11.62 -8.49 1.63
C GLU A 49 -12.18 -7.22 0.96
N ALA A 50 -11.46 -6.10 1.05
CA ALA A 50 -11.82 -4.84 0.39
C ALA A 50 -11.50 -4.80 -1.13
N GLY A 51 -10.90 -5.85 -1.68
CA GLY A 51 -10.46 -5.88 -3.07
C GLY A 51 -9.41 -4.80 -3.38
N ALA A 52 -8.50 -4.54 -2.44
CA ALA A 52 -7.39 -3.60 -2.57
C ALA A 52 -6.11 -4.27 -3.11
N LEU A 53 -6.10 -5.60 -3.22
CA LEU A 53 -4.98 -6.40 -3.73
C LEU A 53 -5.39 -7.10 -5.02
N ALA A 54 -4.49 -7.14 -6.00
CA ALA A 54 -4.64 -7.91 -7.22
C ALA A 54 -3.34 -8.66 -7.54
N TYR A 55 -3.44 -9.79 -8.24
CA TYR A 55 -2.28 -10.52 -8.74
C TYR A 55 -2.34 -10.59 -10.26
N HIS A 56 -1.34 -10.01 -10.92
CA HIS A 56 -1.28 -9.92 -12.37
C HIS A 56 0.12 -10.26 -12.86
N ARG A 57 0.23 -11.21 -13.80
CA ARG A 57 1.50 -11.70 -14.39
C ARG A 57 2.58 -12.05 -13.35
N GLY A 58 2.21 -12.75 -12.29
CA GLY A 58 3.17 -13.15 -11.25
C GLY A 58 3.56 -12.03 -10.29
N ARG A 59 2.91 -10.86 -10.33
CA ARG A 59 3.22 -9.71 -9.48
C ARG A 59 2.00 -9.27 -8.68
N LEU A 60 2.23 -8.97 -7.41
CA LEU A 60 1.24 -8.31 -6.56
C LEU A 60 1.09 -6.85 -6.99
N GLN A 61 -0.15 -6.42 -7.13
CA GLN A 61 -0.54 -5.05 -7.39
C GLN A 61 -1.51 -4.58 -6.30
N VAL A 62 -1.57 -3.27 -6.09
CA VAL A 62 -2.35 -2.64 -5.02
C VAL A 62 -3.16 -1.48 -5.57
N ASP A 63 -4.34 -1.28 -5.00
CA ASP A 63 -5.07 -0.02 -5.14
C ASP A 63 -4.57 0.92 -4.02
N PRO A 64 -3.72 1.92 -4.33
CA PRO A 64 -3.13 2.78 -3.32
C PRO A 64 -4.18 3.58 -2.55
N LYS A 65 -5.31 3.95 -3.18
CA LYS A 65 -6.37 4.71 -2.54
C LYS A 65 -7.05 3.86 -1.46
N LYS A 66 -7.47 2.64 -1.80
CA LYS A 66 -8.05 1.72 -0.82
C LYS A 66 -7.07 1.33 0.29
N VAL A 67 -5.79 1.17 -0.04
CA VAL A 67 -4.76 0.91 0.98
C VAL A 67 -4.68 2.07 1.98
N ALA A 68 -4.74 3.31 1.51
CA ALA A 68 -4.75 4.49 2.37
C ALA A 68 -5.98 4.54 3.27
N GLU A 69 -7.18 4.30 2.72
CA GLU A 69 -8.45 4.28 3.44
C GLU A 69 -8.41 3.24 4.58
N ILE A 70 -8.03 2.01 4.27
CA ILE A 70 -7.98 0.91 5.26
C ILE A 70 -6.91 1.15 6.32
N ALA A 71 -5.75 1.67 5.92
CA ALA A 71 -4.69 2.04 6.86
C ALA A 71 -5.15 3.14 7.83
N HIS A 72 -5.91 4.12 7.34
CA HIS A 72 -6.47 5.19 8.15
C HIS A 72 -7.53 4.69 9.13
N GLU A 73 -8.46 3.86 8.69
CA GLU A 73 -9.47 3.24 9.55
C GLU A 73 -8.84 2.45 10.69
N LEU A 74 -7.80 1.67 10.39
CA LEU A 74 -7.05 0.92 11.39
C LEU A 74 -6.29 1.80 12.38
N ALA A 75 -5.75 2.93 11.93
CA ALA A 75 -5.11 3.90 12.81
C ALA A 75 -6.14 4.49 13.79
N ILE A 76 -7.35 4.82 13.31
CA ILE A 76 -8.46 5.29 14.15
C ILE A 76 -8.89 4.19 15.14
N GLU A 77 -9.04 2.96 14.69
CA GLU A 77 -9.44 1.83 15.55
C GLU A 77 -8.43 1.59 16.68
N LYS A 78 -7.14 1.57 16.35
CA LYS A 78 -6.06 1.45 17.35
C LYS A 78 -6.01 2.62 18.32
N ALA A 79 -6.21 3.84 17.83
CA ALA A 79 -6.28 5.02 18.68
C ALA A 79 -7.44 4.89 19.67
N ARG A 80 -8.65 4.54 19.20
CA ARG A 80 -9.82 4.33 20.05
C ARG A 80 -9.57 3.28 21.13
N GLN A 81 -9.01 2.12 20.76
CA GLN A 81 -8.66 1.06 21.70
C GLN A 81 -7.69 1.52 22.79
N ARG A 82 -6.75 2.42 22.46
CA ARG A 82 -5.78 2.98 23.41
C ARG A 82 -6.40 3.99 24.37
N TYR A 83 -7.42 4.73 23.95
CA TYR A 83 -8.12 5.71 24.80
C TYR A 83 -9.30 5.10 25.58
N SER A 84 -9.72 3.88 25.25
CA SER A 84 -10.74 3.13 25.99
C SER A 84 -10.17 2.19 27.06
N ALA A 85 -8.84 2.13 27.20
CA ALA A 85 -8.11 1.37 28.21
C ALA A 85 -7.55 2.33 29.27
#